data_AF-A0A1R4H0P1-F1
#
_entry.id   AF-A0A1R4H0P1-F1
#
_cell.length_a   1.000
_cell.length_b   1.000
_cell.length_c   1.000
_cell.angle_alpha   90.00
_cell.angle_beta   90.00
_cell.angle_gamma   90.00
#
_symmetry.space_group_name_H-M   'P 1'
#
loop_
_entity.id
_entity.type
_entity.pdbx_description
1 polymer ?
#
loop_
_entity_poly.entity_id
_entity_poly.type
_entity_poly.pdbx_seq_one_letter_code
_entity_poly.pdbx_strand_id
1 'polypeptide(L)'
;MGTMFGVIPPVHDYFISYSKNSSLLNDANFGMPLTKDFIDKNFKNPDNDPRGVWTTMDLSANHEGPYFPIENKETGEIYYPSKGRYWVFNEKEVEKRIKDGKIIFGKTGKSSPVFSTVHFLNQAKAS
;
A
#
# COMPACT_ATOMS: atom_id res chain seq x y z
N MET A 1 7.56 -33.57 -1.40
CA MET A 1 7.44 -34.19 -0.06
C MET A 1 7.87 -33.13 0.94
N GLY A 2 6.92 -32.39 1.50
CA GLY A 2 7.19 -31.17 2.28
C GLY A 2 7.24 -31.47 3.77
N THR A 3 8.34 -31.12 4.43
CA THR A 3 8.45 -31.17 5.89
C THR A 3 7.80 -29.93 6.47
N MET A 4 6.51 -30.05 6.77
CA MET A 4 5.74 -29.10 7.58
C MET A 4 5.96 -29.48 9.06
N PHE A 5 7.19 -29.33 9.56
CA PHE A 5 7.49 -29.38 11.00
C PHE A 5 7.91 -27.98 11.42
N GLY A 6 7.07 -27.32 12.21
CA GLY A 6 7.32 -26.01 12.79
C GLY A 6 8.42 -26.06 13.83
N VAL A 7 9.67 -26.22 13.38
CA VAL A 7 10.85 -26.03 14.22
C VAL A 7 11.30 -24.60 13.99
N ILE A 8 11.19 -23.75 15.01
CA ILE A 8 11.79 -22.42 14.97
C ILE A 8 13.31 -22.64 14.84
N PRO A 9 13.97 -22.08 13.81
CA PRO A 9 15.41 -22.22 13.64
C PRO A 9 16.13 -21.77 14.92
N PRO A 10 17.27 -22.38 15.30
CA PRO A 10 18.01 -22.00 16.52
C PRO A 10 18.49 -20.54 16.53
N VAL A 11 18.48 -19.86 15.38
CA VAL A 11 18.73 -18.42 15.25
C VAL A 11 17.40 -17.70 15.09
N HIS A 12 16.92 -17.14 16.19
CA HIS A 12 15.75 -16.28 16.25
C HIS A 12 15.94 -15.29 17.40
N ASP A 13 15.31 -14.13 17.27
CA ASP A 13 15.27 -13.12 18.32
C ASP A 13 13.89 -13.10 18.96
N TYR A 14 13.83 -12.72 20.24
CA TYR A 14 12.59 -12.51 20.96
C TYR A 14 12.44 -11.04 21.34
N PHE A 15 11.27 -10.47 21.08
CA PHE A 15 10.87 -9.21 21.68
C PHE A 15 9.74 -9.48 22.67
N ILE A 16 9.97 -9.12 23.94
CA ILE A 16 8.99 -9.33 25.00
C ILE A 16 8.43 -7.98 25.42
N SER A 17 7.10 -7.86 25.42
CA SER A 17 6.38 -6.68 25.88
C SER A 17 5.51 -7.04 27.08
N TYR A 18 5.50 -6.19 28.11
CA TYR A 18 4.72 -6.38 29.33
C TYR A 18 3.93 -5.10 29.64
N SER A 19 2.73 -5.26 30.19
CA SER A 19 1.92 -4.17 30.73
C SER A 19 1.64 -4.41 32.20
N LYS A 20 1.69 -3.33 33.00
CA LYS A 20 1.28 -3.35 34.41
C LYS A 20 -0.23 -3.56 34.57
N ASN A 21 -1.03 -3.16 33.59
CA ASN A 21 -2.49 -3.29 33.61
C ASN A 21 -2.96 -3.75 32.22
N SER A 22 -3.26 -5.03 32.09
CA SER A 22 -3.71 -5.64 30.83
C SER A 22 -5.04 -5.09 30.34
N SER A 23 -5.89 -4.58 31.22
CA SER A 23 -7.18 -3.98 30.84
C SER A 23 -7.04 -2.65 30.11
N LEU A 24 -5.86 -2.02 30.18
CA LEU A 24 -5.52 -0.81 29.42
C LEU A 24 -4.87 -1.13 28.08
N LEU A 25 -4.64 -2.40 27.76
CA LEU A 25 -4.18 -2.80 26.43
C LEU A 25 -5.39 -3.01 25.53
N ASN A 26 -5.50 -2.18 24.50
CA ASN A 26 -6.39 -2.39 23.37
C ASN A 26 -5.61 -2.16 22.07
N ASP A 27 -6.27 -2.41 20.94
CA ASP A 27 -5.65 -2.29 19.62
C ASP A 27 -5.07 -0.88 19.36
N ALA A 28 -5.65 0.17 19.96
CA ALA A 28 -5.17 1.54 19.84
C ALA A 28 -3.85 1.80 20.61
N ASN A 29 -3.43 0.89 21.49
CA ASN A 29 -2.14 0.97 22.18
C ASN A 29 -1.00 0.35 21.37
N PHE A 30 -1.30 -0.38 20.29
CA PHE A 30 -0.32 -1.04 19.46
C PHE A 30 -0.19 -0.33 18.11
N GLY A 31 1.01 0.20 17.86
CA GLY A 31 1.33 0.98 16.67
C GLY A 31 1.81 2.37 17.02
N MET A 32 2.28 3.11 16.00
CA MET A 32 2.57 4.54 16.15
C MET A 32 1.41 5.33 15.52
N PRO A 33 0.57 6.01 16.33
CA PRO A 33 -0.51 6.81 15.76
C PRO A 33 0.10 7.92 14.89
N LEU A 34 -0.43 8.06 13.67
CA LEU A 34 -0.03 9.14 12.78
C LEU A 34 -0.52 10.47 13.38
N THR A 35 0.41 11.40 13.63
CA THR A 35 0.05 12.73 14.13
C THR A 35 -0.72 13.51 13.07
N LYS A 36 -1.57 14.44 13.52
CA LYS A 36 -2.33 15.31 12.62
C LYS A 36 -1.40 16.07 11.66
N ASP A 37 -0.33 16.66 12.19
CA ASP A 37 0.70 17.35 11.39
C ASP A 37 1.32 16.45 10.31
N PHE A 38 1.56 15.17 10.62
CA PHE A 38 2.07 14.22 9.63
C PHE A 38 1.04 13.96 8.51
N ILE A 39 -0.23 13.82 8.87
CA ILE A 39 -1.32 13.61 7.91
C ILE A 39 -1.46 14.85 7.00
N ASP A 40 -1.60 16.03 7.59
CA ASP A 40 -1.83 17.29 6.88
C ASP A 40 -0.66 17.63 5.92
N LYS A 41 0.57 17.24 6.28
CA LYS A 41 1.76 17.46 5.44
C LYS A 41 1.87 16.48 4.27
N ASN A 42 1.55 15.20 4.48
CA ASN A 42 1.87 14.13 3.52
C ASN A 42 0.66 13.66 2.68
N PHE A 43 -0.56 13.90 3.13
CA PHE A 43 -1.78 13.44 2.49
C PHE A 43 -2.64 14.62 2.07
N LYS A 44 -3.20 14.55 0.86
CA LYS A 44 -4.06 15.61 0.31
C LYS A 44 -5.23 14.98 -0.42
N ASN A 45 -6.31 15.76 -0.58
CA ASN A 45 -7.48 15.36 -1.36
C ASN A 45 -7.79 16.42 -2.44
N PRO A 46 -6.91 16.57 -3.45
CA PRO A 46 -7.08 17.64 -4.45
C PRO A 46 -8.29 17.42 -5.37
N ASP A 47 -8.74 16.18 -5.51
CA ASP A 47 -9.84 15.72 -6.36
C ASP A 47 -11.17 15.54 -5.61
N ASN A 48 -11.21 15.92 -4.32
CA ASN A 48 -12.38 15.81 -3.46
C ASN A 48 -12.96 14.39 -3.40
N ASP A 49 -12.08 13.37 -3.39
CA ASP A 49 -12.45 11.97 -3.24
C ASP A 49 -13.24 11.76 -1.94
N PRO A 50 -14.46 11.19 -1.99
CA PRO A 50 -15.31 11.01 -0.80
C PRO A 50 -14.69 10.06 0.25
N ARG A 51 -13.67 9.29 -0.12
CA ARG A 51 -12.97 8.35 0.77
C ARG A 51 -11.94 9.05 1.66
N GLY A 52 -11.63 10.33 1.39
CA GLY A 52 -10.79 11.18 2.23
C GLY A 52 -9.41 11.48 1.65
N VAL A 53 -8.53 12.07 2.46
CA VAL A 53 -7.15 12.40 2.05
C VAL A 53 -6.35 11.15 1.67
N TRP A 54 -5.48 11.31 0.68
CA TRP A 54 -4.69 10.21 0.16
C TRP A 54 -3.30 10.66 -0.27
N THR A 55 -2.42 9.70 -0.48
CA THR A 55 -1.13 9.88 -1.12
C THR A 55 -0.86 8.75 -2.12
N THR A 56 0.19 8.88 -2.91
CA THR A 56 0.58 7.90 -3.92
C THR A 56 1.74 7.04 -3.44
N MET A 57 1.73 5.77 -3.81
CA MET A 57 2.83 4.85 -3.67
C MET A 57 3.23 4.30 -5.04
N ASP A 58 4.48 3.85 -5.14
CA ASP A 58 4.96 3.16 -6.34
C ASP A 58 4.16 1.86 -6.56
N LEU A 59 3.78 1.62 -7.81
CA LEU A 59 3.08 0.40 -8.24
C LEU A 59 4.06 -0.74 -8.60
N SER A 60 5.36 -0.46 -8.57
CA SER A 60 6.41 -1.43 -8.90
C SER A 60 7.26 -1.81 -7.67
N ALA A 61 7.90 -2.98 -7.73
CA ALA A 61 8.77 -3.51 -6.70
C ALA A 61 10.11 -4.03 -7.27
N ASN A 62 11.12 -4.13 -6.41
CA ASN A 62 12.48 -4.57 -6.76
C ASN A 62 12.68 -6.08 -6.51
N HIS A 63 11.78 -6.90 -7.02
CA HIS A 63 11.92 -8.36 -7.06
C HIS A 63 11.22 -8.88 -8.32
N GLU A 64 11.61 -10.04 -8.81
CA GLU A 64 11.00 -10.63 -10.01
C GLU A 64 9.49 -10.79 -9.83
N GLY A 65 8.74 -10.45 -10.89
CA GLY A 65 7.29 -10.39 -10.84
C GLY A 65 6.65 -10.14 -12.21
N PRO A 66 5.37 -9.74 -12.24
CA PRO A 66 4.66 -9.42 -13.47
C PRO A 66 5.30 -8.26 -14.26
N TYR A 67 5.48 -8.46 -15.56
CA TYR A 67 5.98 -7.45 -16.49
C TYR A 67 5.05 -7.40 -17.71
N PHE A 68 4.23 -6.35 -17.80
CA PHE A 68 3.26 -6.16 -18.89
C PHE A 68 2.99 -4.67 -19.07
N PRO A 69 2.55 -4.21 -20.27
CA PRO A 69 2.16 -2.82 -20.47
C PRO A 69 0.88 -2.48 -19.71
N ILE A 70 0.84 -1.30 -19.10
CA ILE A 70 -0.40 -0.68 -18.61
C ILE A 70 -0.71 0.51 -19.51
N GLU A 71 -1.86 0.48 -20.18
CA GLU A 71 -2.31 1.59 -21.02
C GLU A 71 -3.20 2.56 -20.23
N ASN A 72 -2.90 3.86 -20.34
CA ASN A 72 -3.81 4.89 -19.89
C ASN A 72 -4.89 5.13 -20.96
N LYS A 73 -6.14 4.79 -20.65
CA LYS A 73 -7.25 4.90 -21.60
C LYS A 73 -7.63 6.34 -21.96
N GLU A 74 -7.23 7.34 -21.17
CA GLU A 74 -7.51 8.75 -21.46
C GLU A 74 -6.50 9.36 -22.43
N THR A 75 -5.22 8.97 -22.32
CA THR A 75 -4.14 9.52 -23.14
C THR A 75 -3.67 8.58 -24.26
N GLY A 76 -3.97 7.28 -24.16
CA GLY A 76 -3.43 6.23 -25.02
C GLY A 76 -1.96 5.88 -24.72
N GLU A 77 -1.35 6.47 -23.69
CA GLU A 77 0.06 6.20 -23.35
C GLU A 77 0.23 4.82 -22.70
N ILE A 78 1.34 4.16 -23.03
CA ILE A 78 1.68 2.83 -22.52
C ILE A 78 2.84 2.94 -21.53
N TYR A 79 2.65 2.36 -20.35
CA TYR A 79 3.63 2.36 -19.28
C TYR A 79 4.13 0.95 -18.96
N TYR A 80 5.44 0.84 -18.81
CA TYR A 80 6.13 -0.35 -18.31
C TYR A 80 6.77 -0.02 -16.96
N PRO A 81 7.00 -1.04 -16.10
CA PRO A 81 7.78 -0.80 -14.89
C PRO A 81 9.22 -0.48 -15.31
N SER A 82 9.92 0.33 -14.50
CA SER A 82 11.31 0.70 -14.79
C SER A 82 12.21 -0.54 -14.86
N LYS A 83 13.33 -0.44 -15.58
CA LYS A 83 14.29 -1.56 -15.74
C LYS A 83 14.69 -2.16 -14.38
N GLY A 84 14.52 -3.47 -14.23
CA GLY A 84 14.82 -4.21 -12.99
C GLY A 84 13.69 -4.20 -11.94
N ARG A 85 12.58 -3.53 -12.23
CA ARG A 85 11.37 -3.53 -11.41
C ARG A 85 10.23 -4.22 -12.13
N TYR A 86 9.26 -4.68 -11.34
CA TYR A 86 8.11 -5.43 -11.79
C TYR A 86 6.86 -4.89 -11.11
N TRP A 87 5.69 -5.08 -11.72
CA TRP A 87 4.44 -4.65 -11.10
C TRP A 87 4.14 -5.45 -9.83
N VAL A 88 3.60 -4.79 -8.81
CA VAL A 88 3.20 -5.46 -7.55
C VAL A 88 2.01 -6.40 -7.77
N PHE A 89 1.17 -6.12 -8.76
CA PHE A 89 -0.04 -6.88 -9.08
C PHE A 89 0.02 -7.47 -10.49
N ASN A 90 -0.67 -8.58 -10.70
CA ASN A 90 -0.90 -9.11 -12.05
C ASN A 90 -1.90 -8.22 -12.82
N GLU A 91 -1.98 -8.42 -14.14
CA GLU A 91 -2.79 -7.60 -15.06
C GLU A 91 -4.27 -7.49 -14.65
N LYS A 92 -4.92 -8.62 -14.38
CA LYS A 92 -6.32 -8.66 -13.96
C LYS A 92 -6.57 -7.87 -12.67
N GLU A 93 -5.64 -7.94 -11.73
CA GLU A 93 -5.74 -7.27 -10.45
C GLU A 93 -5.45 -5.77 -10.57
N VAL A 94 -4.58 -5.38 -11.50
CA VAL A 94 -4.36 -3.97 -11.90
C VAL A 94 -5.65 -3.39 -12.48
N GLU A 95 -6.26 -4.04 -13.46
CA GLU A 95 -7.51 -3.56 -14.09
C GLU A 95 -8.62 -3.38 -13.05
N LYS A 96 -8.79 -4.36 -12.15
CA LYS A 96 -9.75 -4.27 -11.05
C LYS A 96 -9.46 -3.07 -10.14
N ARG A 97 -8.20 -2.82 -9.80
CA ARG A 97 -7.80 -1.69 -8.95
C ARG A 97 -7.92 -0.34 -9.63
N ILE A 98 -7.72 -0.27 -10.94
CA ILE A 98 -8.01 0.93 -11.73
C ILE A 98 -9.51 1.24 -11.63
N LYS A 99 -10.37 0.23 -11.84
CA LYS A 99 -11.82 0.38 -11.72
C LYS A 99 -12.27 0.77 -10.31
N ASP A 100 -11.63 0.23 -9.28
CA ASP A 100 -11.88 0.58 -7.87
C ASP A 100 -11.31 1.97 -7.48
N GLY A 101 -10.62 2.67 -8.39
CA GLY A 101 -9.93 3.94 -8.10
C GLY A 101 -8.80 3.81 -7.07
N LYS A 102 -8.19 2.61 -6.98
CA LYS A 102 -7.03 2.31 -6.13
C LYS A 102 -5.71 2.41 -6.88
N ILE A 103 -5.73 2.31 -8.21
CA ILE A 103 -4.62 2.67 -9.09
C ILE A 103 -5.10 3.84 -9.94
N ILE A 104 -4.28 4.90 -10.00
CA ILE A 104 -4.60 6.13 -10.74
C ILE A 104 -3.40 6.54 -11.60
N PHE A 105 -3.65 7.28 -12.68
CA PHE A 105 -2.61 7.79 -13.59
C PHE A 105 -2.07 9.16 -13.10
N GLY A 106 -1.57 9.18 -11.87
CA GLY A 106 -1.16 10.39 -11.16
C GLY A 106 -2.33 11.32 -10.80
N LYS A 107 -2.00 12.50 -10.24
CA LYS A 107 -3.01 13.49 -9.80
C LYS A 107 -3.80 14.13 -10.94
N THR A 108 -3.23 14.15 -12.14
CA THR A 108 -3.82 14.78 -13.33
C THR A 108 -4.47 13.77 -14.28
N GLY A 109 -4.39 12.46 -13.98
CA GLY A 109 -4.87 11.40 -14.88
C GLY A 109 -3.97 11.14 -16.09
N LYS A 110 -2.84 11.83 -16.23
CA LYS A 110 -1.96 11.78 -17.43
C LYS A 110 -0.55 11.27 -17.16
N SER A 111 -0.30 10.67 -16.01
CA SER A 111 1.02 10.17 -15.62
C SER A 111 1.03 8.66 -15.49
N SER A 112 2.23 8.09 -15.32
CA SER A 112 2.42 6.66 -15.03
C SER A 112 1.51 6.18 -13.89
N PRO A 113 0.99 4.93 -13.95
CA PRO A 113 0.10 4.40 -12.94
C PRO A 113 0.79 4.28 -11.58
N VAL A 114 0.11 4.77 -10.54
CA VAL A 114 0.55 4.74 -9.14
C VAL A 114 -0.55 4.17 -8.26
N PHE A 115 -0.17 3.62 -7.11
CA PHE A 115 -1.12 3.12 -6.13
C PHE A 115 -1.62 4.25 -5.23
N SER A 116 -2.93 4.40 -5.08
CA SER A 116 -3.54 5.39 -4.19
C SER A 116 -3.83 4.80 -2.81
N THR A 117 -3.36 5.48 -1.77
CA THR A 117 -3.33 4.97 -0.38
C THR A 117 -4.56 5.30 0.46
N VAL A 118 -5.65 5.80 -0.13
CA VAL A 118 -6.84 6.23 0.62
C VAL A 118 -7.30 5.16 1.63
N HIS A 119 -7.15 3.90 1.24
CA HIS A 119 -7.52 2.74 2.06
C HIS A 119 -6.66 2.55 3.32
N PHE A 120 -5.36 2.88 3.27
CA PHE A 120 -4.43 2.66 4.38
C PHE A 120 -4.66 3.63 5.54
N LEU A 121 -5.02 4.89 5.26
CA LEU A 121 -5.30 5.85 6.32
C LEU A 121 -6.58 5.51 7.11
N ASN A 122 -7.63 5.03 6.44
CA ASN A 122 -8.86 4.67 7.12
C ASN A 122 -8.69 3.40 7.98
N GLN A 123 -7.83 2.47 7.56
CA GLN A 123 -7.45 1.32 8.41
C GLN A 123 -6.60 1.76 9.60
N ALA A 124 -5.59 2.63 9.38
CA ALA A 124 -4.72 3.13 10.45
C ALA A 124 -5.43 4.03 11.47
N LYS A 125 -6.61 4.56 11.15
CA LYS A 125 -7.47 5.32 12.06
C LYS A 125 -8.50 4.46 12.79
N ALA A 126 -8.76 3.24 12.31
CA ALA A 126 -9.79 2.35 12.85
C ALA A 126 -9.25 1.37 13.90
N SER A 127 -7.94 1.41 14.17
CA SER A 127 -7.22 0.64 15.19
C SER A 127 -6.79 1.54 16.34
#